data_AF-A0A9D6FK86-F1
#
_entry.id   AF-A0A9D6FK86-F1
#
_cell.length_a   1.000
_cell.length_b   1.000
_cell.length_c   1.000
_cell.angle_alpha   90.00
_cell.angle_beta   90.00
_cell.angle_gamma   90.00
#
_symmetry.space_group_name_H-M   'P 1'
#
loop_
_entity.id
_entity.type
_entity.pdbx_description
1 polymer ?
#
loop_
_entity_poly.entity_id
_entity_poly.type
_entity_poly.pdbx_seq_one_letter_code
_entity_poly.pdbx_strand_id
1 'polypeptide(L)'
;MRSVVLPLKGLVEDLDSVQLTVEQMLEALIAHGDLLEHCDISSGESEHTAVLLYGAPPSFVMRQTGAVFLFGIVPDHALLLPDELQSRVEYVNHVRKLPADAAENLRIELKHLDFVEISYETWLKAPPYETPAEHIARLDQLLEDAPESGEIPGLRLLDPSKSVRYYRGRWVDPKLETGRFVARRRRAYGADLWCYVEMRNGRPERFIDLPLAGNRTRGCDEAWRLQMAIDAQRGDAQRFRLREGVGGNRLLDFFSPVPMWAQRRWNAIGEPMLNPGSLISYRFARDETAEEIHFAHDMLWLSEIVERGNGQ
;
A
#
# COMPACT_ATOMS: atom_id res chain seq x y z
N MET A 1 -21.33 8.84 9.50
CA MET A 1 -20.69 8.50 10.79
C MET A 1 -21.34 9.13 12.02
N ARG A 2 -21.86 10.38 11.98
CA ARG A 2 -22.60 10.98 13.11
C ARG A 2 -23.67 10.05 13.74
N SER A 3 -24.39 9.27 12.92
CA SER A 3 -25.41 8.31 13.37
C SER A 3 -24.87 7.10 14.16
N VAL A 4 -23.60 6.72 13.98
CA VAL A 4 -22.98 5.56 14.66
C VAL A 4 -22.42 5.94 16.03
N VAL A 5 -22.00 7.19 16.19
CA VAL A 5 -21.40 7.71 17.44
C VAL A 5 -22.48 8.30 18.37
N LEU A 6 -23.61 8.77 17.81
CA LEU A 6 -24.75 9.30 18.57
C LEU A 6 -25.28 8.36 19.68
N PRO A 7 -25.40 7.04 19.48
CA PRO A 7 -25.79 6.09 20.53
C PRO A 7 -24.77 5.96 21.67
N LEU A 8 -23.50 6.33 21.46
CA LEU A 8 -22.45 6.30 22.48
C LEU A 8 -22.45 7.58 23.35
N LYS A 9 -23.29 8.55 23.02
CA LYS A 9 -23.43 9.81 23.76
C LYS A 9 -23.86 9.54 25.20
N GLY A 10 -22.98 9.88 26.16
CA GLY A 10 -23.19 9.67 27.60
C GLY A 10 -22.50 8.42 28.17
N LEU A 11 -21.90 7.57 27.32
CA LEU A 11 -21.08 6.42 27.73
C LEU A 11 -19.57 6.69 27.62
N VAL A 12 -19.18 7.74 26.89
CA VAL A 12 -17.78 8.13 26.65
C VAL A 12 -17.59 9.61 26.94
N GLU A 13 -16.42 9.93 27.51
CA GLU A 13 -16.07 11.29 27.95
C GLU A 13 -15.76 12.23 26.77
N ASP A 14 -15.19 11.70 25.69
CA ASP A 14 -14.83 12.44 24.49
C ASP A 14 -15.39 11.77 23.23
N LEU A 15 -16.44 12.37 22.68
CA LEU A 15 -17.10 11.88 21.47
C LEU A 15 -16.27 12.11 20.21
N ASP A 16 -15.44 13.15 20.16
CA ASP A 16 -14.62 13.47 18.99
C ASP A 16 -13.46 12.48 18.88
N SER A 17 -12.81 12.15 20.01
CA SER A 17 -11.80 11.08 20.06
C SER A 17 -12.39 9.72 19.67
N VAL A 18 -13.58 9.38 20.17
CA VAL A 18 -14.23 8.10 19.85
C VAL A 18 -14.63 8.04 18.38
N GLN A 19 -15.11 9.15 17.82
CA GLN A 19 -15.38 9.23 16.38
C GLN A 19 -14.12 8.94 15.56
N LEU A 20 -12.99 9.55 15.91
CA LEU A 20 -11.71 9.31 15.23
C LEU A 20 -11.26 7.85 15.35
N THR A 21 -11.43 7.22 16.52
CA THR A 21 -11.10 5.80 16.70
C THR A 21 -12.00 4.89 15.85
N VAL A 22 -13.30 5.17 15.78
CA VAL A 22 -14.24 4.42 14.94
C VAL A 22 -13.90 4.58 13.46
N GLU A 23 -13.55 5.80 13.03
CA GLU A 23 -13.08 6.09 11.67
C GLU A 23 -11.84 5.26 11.32
N GLN A 24 -10.81 5.30 12.18
CA GLN A 24 -9.58 4.53 12.00
C GLN A 24 -9.83 3.02 11.99
N MET A 25 -10.73 2.53 12.84
CA MET A 25 -11.08 1.11 12.89
C MET A 25 -11.82 0.69 11.61
N LEU A 26 -12.78 1.48 11.14
CA LEU A 26 -13.49 1.20 9.89
C LEU A 26 -12.54 1.19 8.69
N GLU A 27 -11.64 2.18 8.61
CA GLU A 27 -10.60 2.23 7.58
C GLU A 27 -9.71 0.98 7.63
N ALA A 28 -9.32 0.53 8.83
CA ALA A 28 -8.55 -0.69 9.00
C ALA A 28 -9.31 -1.95 8.56
N LEU A 29 -10.56 -2.12 8.99
CA LEU A 29 -11.40 -3.27 8.62
C LEU A 29 -11.64 -3.35 7.11
N ILE A 30 -11.83 -2.21 6.45
CA ILE A 30 -11.95 -2.13 4.97
C ILE A 30 -10.59 -2.41 4.30
N ALA A 31 -9.50 -1.88 4.87
CA ALA A 31 -8.16 -2.04 4.33
C ALA A 31 -7.65 -3.48 4.41
N HIS A 32 -8.01 -4.20 5.47
CA HIS A 32 -7.60 -5.59 5.72
C HIS A 32 -8.64 -6.62 5.25
N GLY A 33 -9.79 -6.19 4.74
CA GLY A 33 -10.73 -7.08 4.04
C GLY A 33 -11.77 -7.74 4.93
N ASP A 34 -11.99 -7.25 6.15
CA ASP A 34 -13.12 -7.65 6.99
C ASP A 34 -14.43 -6.99 6.54
N LEU A 35 -14.33 -5.80 5.94
CA LEU A 35 -15.44 -5.06 5.34
C LEU A 35 -15.21 -4.84 3.84
N LEU A 36 -16.28 -4.95 3.06
CA LEU A 36 -16.33 -4.69 1.63
C LEU A 36 -17.12 -3.41 1.35
N GLU A 37 -16.54 -2.53 0.55
CA GLU A 37 -17.21 -1.33 0.04
C GLU A 37 -17.87 -1.63 -1.32
N HIS A 38 -19.16 -1.33 -1.43
CA HIS A 38 -19.89 -1.34 -2.69
C HIS A 38 -20.44 0.05 -2.98
N CYS A 39 -20.07 0.61 -4.13
CA CYS A 39 -20.66 1.86 -4.59
C CYS A 39 -22.01 1.55 -5.21
N ASP A 40 -23.10 2.06 -4.62
CA ASP A 40 -24.43 1.93 -5.20
C ASP A 40 -24.52 2.80 -6.46
N ILE A 41 -24.65 2.16 -7.61
CA ILE A 41 -24.93 2.83 -8.88
C ILE A 41 -26.46 2.88 -9.00
N SER A 42 -27.13 3.54 -8.04
CA SER A 42 -28.56 3.77 -8.14
C SER A 42 -28.80 4.80 -9.24
N SER A 43 -29.30 4.29 -10.35
CA SER A 43 -29.79 4.99 -11.54
C SER A 43 -30.63 6.23 -11.20
N GLY A 44 -30.25 7.38 -11.78
CA GLY A 44 -31.10 8.56 -11.93
C GLY A 44 -30.90 9.68 -10.91
N GLU A 45 -30.32 10.79 -11.37
CA GLU A 45 -30.50 12.17 -10.85
C GLU A 45 -29.90 12.57 -9.48
N SER A 46 -28.91 11.87 -8.94
CA SER A 46 -28.14 12.40 -7.80
C SER A 46 -26.63 12.16 -7.95
N GLU A 47 -25.83 13.24 -7.88
CA GLU A 47 -24.35 13.23 -7.96
C GLU A 47 -23.67 12.55 -6.75
N HIS A 48 -24.43 11.89 -5.87
CA HIS A 48 -23.92 11.26 -4.66
C HIS A 48 -24.03 9.74 -4.77
N THR A 49 -22.92 9.11 -5.12
CA THR A 49 -22.74 7.66 -5.01
C THR A 49 -22.70 7.28 -3.53
N ALA A 50 -23.75 6.64 -3.02
CA ALA A 50 -23.73 6.08 -1.67
C ALA A 50 -22.77 4.88 -1.64
N VAL A 51 -21.88 4.83 -0.63
CA VAL A 51 -21.03 3.66 -0.38
C VAL A 51 -21.69 2.80 0.69
N LEU A 52 -22.03 1.57 0.32
CA LEU A 52 -22.57 0.55 1.21
C LEU A 52 -21.43 -0.33 1.74
N LEU A 53 -21.48 -0.66 3.03
CA LEU A 53 -20.51 -1.53 3.68
C LEU A 53 -21.14 -2.89 3.97
N TYR A 54 -20.45 -3.96 3.59
CA TYR A 54 -20.85 -5.34 3.84
C TYR A 54 -19.76 -6.07 4.62
N GLY A 55 -20.15 -6.98 5.51
CA GLY A 55 -19.20 -7.94 6.09
C GLY A 55 -18.64 -8.84 5.00
N ALA A 56 -17.31 -8.97 4.92
CA ALA A 56 -16.70 -9.94 4.03
C ALA A 56 -16.97 -11.36 4.54
N PRO A 57 -17.13 -12.35 3.63
CA PRO A 57 -17.27 -13.74 4.05
C PRO A 57 -15.99 -14.22 4.75
N PRO A 58 -16.10 -15.25 5.62
CA PRO A 58 -14.95 -15.91 6.24
C PRO A 58 -13.95 -16.35 5.18
N SER A 59 -12.76 -15.78 5.24
CA SER A 59 -11.74 -15.95 4.21
C SER A 59 -10.36 -16.05 4.83
N PHE A 60 -9.42 -16.62 4.10
CA PHE A 60 -8.05 -16.74 4.58
C PHE A 60 -6.99 -16.56 3.49
N VAL A 61 -5.79 -16.17 3.91
CA VAL A 61 -4.61 -16.03 3.05
C VAL A 61 -3.44 -16.80 3.67
N MET A 62 -2.77 -17.61 2.86
CA MET A 62 -1.60 -18.40 3.28
C MET A 62 -0.29 -17.61 3.22
N ARG A 63 0.62 -17.86 4.16
CA ARG A 63 2.01 -17.36 4.18
C ARG A 63 3.01 -18.44 3.76
N GLN A 64 4.22 -18.04 3.38
CA GLN A 64 5.31 -18.99 3.13
C GLN A 64 5.75 -19.74 4.41
N THR A 65 5.59 -19.11 5.57
CA THR A 65 5.83 -19.73 6.89
C THR A 65 4.81 -20.81 7.24
N GLY A 66 3.75 -20.97 6.43
CA GLY A 66 2.61 -21.85 6.71
C GLY A 66 1.52 -21.20 7.55
N ALA A 67 1.82 -20.08 8.21
CA ALA A 67 0.83 -19.30 8.96
C ALA A 67 -0.29 -18.79 8.03
N VAL A 68 -1.43 -18.49 8.64
CA VAL A 68 -2.63 -18.05 7.92
C VAL A 68 -3.15 -16.74 8.50
N PHE A 69 -3.56 -15.81 7.64
CA PHE A 69 -4.39 -14.68 8.08
C PHE A 69 -5.85 -14.97 7.82
N LEU A 70 -6.68 -14.63 8.80
CA LEU A 70 -8.11 -14.83 8.80
C LEU A 70 -8.83 -13.48 8.68
N PHE A 71 -9.80 -13.43 7.77
CA PHE A 71 -10.56 -12.24 7.44
C PHE A 71 -12.06 -12.55 7.37
N GLY A 72 -12.85 -11.48 7.38
CA GLY A 72 -14.29 -11.56 7.27
C GLY A 72 -14.99 -11.55 8.63
N ILE A 73 -16.24 -11.15 8.58
CA ILE A 73 -17.11 -11.03 9.76
C ILE A 73 -18.19 -12.09 9.64
N VAL A 74 -18.24 -12.98 10.62
CA VAL A 74 -19.30 -13.98 10.72
C VAL A 74 -20.52 -13.29 11.33
N PRO A 75 -21.71 -13.37 10.70
CA PRO A 75 -22.94 -12.95 11.36
C PRO A 75 -23.23 -13.80 12.61
N ASP A 76 -23.81 -13.19 13.63
CA ASP A 76 -24.43 -13.86 14.78
C ASP A 76 -23.52 -14.73 15.70
N HIS A 77 -22.29 -14.28 15.97
CA HIS A 77 -21.38 -14.91 16.96
C HIS A 77 -21.12 -16.41 16.76
N ALA A 78 -21.41 -16.97 15.58
CA ALA A 78 -21.09 -18.36 15.28
C ALA A 78 -19.56 -18.52 15.24
N LEU A 79 -19.03 -19.39 16.12
CA LEU A 79 -17.63 -19.80 16.07
C LEU A 79 -17.46 -20.72 14.85
N LEU A 80 -16.86 -20.20 13.77
CA LEU A 80 -16.49 -21.02 12.61
C LEU A 80 -15.25 -21.86 12.86
N LEU A 81 -14.44 -21.49 13.85
CA LEU A 81 -13.23 -22.20 14.22
C LEU A 81 -13.50 -23.11 15.42
N PRO A 82 -13.04 -24.38 15.39
CA PRO A 82 -12.94 -25.21 16.58
C PRO A 82 -12.11 -24.52 17.67
N ASP A 83 -12.42 -24.80 18.95
CA ASP A 83 -11.76 -24.19 20.12
C ASP A 83 -10.23 -24.31 20.06
N GLU A 84 -9.73 -25.45 19.55
CA GLU A 84 -8.30 -25.70 19.37
C GLU A 84 -7.64 -24.65 18.46
N LEU A 85 -8.23 -24.36 17.30
CA LEU A 85 -7.73 -23.32 16.40
C LEU A 85 -7.97 -21.92 16.96
N GLN A 86 -9.14 -21.68 17.54
CA GLN A 86 -9.51 -20.38 18.11
C GLN A 86 -8.54 -19.94 19.22
N SER A 87 -8.11 -20.87 20.07
CA SER A 87 -7.18 -20.58 21.18
C SER A 87 -5.78 -20.16 20.72
N ARG A 88 -5.42 -20.45 19.46
CA ARG A 88 -4.11 -20.15 18.85
C ARG A 88 -4.12 -18.88 18.01
N VAL A 89 -5.30 -18.27 17.79
CA VAL A 89 -5.39 -17.04 17.00
C VAL A 89 -4.67 -15.91 17.73
N GLU A 90 -3.64 -15.39 17.09
CA GLU A 90 -2.90 -14.20 17.49
C GLU A 90 -3.53 -12.96 16.85
N TYR A 91 -3.77 -11.92 17.65
CA TYR A 91 -4.27 -10.64 17.16
C TYR A 91 -3.09 -9.69 17.00
N VAL A 92 -2.67 -9.46 15.75
CA VAL A 92 -1.53 -8.59 15.40
C VAL A 92 -2.05 -7.39 14.62
N ASN A 93 -1.97 -6.21 15.22
CA ASN A 93 -2.56 -4.97 14.69
C ASN A 93 -4.07 -5.15 14.39
N HIS A 94 -4.44 -5.14 13.11
CA HIS A 94 -5.81 -5.29 12.63
C HIS A 94 -6.06 -6.66 11.99
N VAL A 95 -5.17 -7.63 12.23
CA VAL A 95 -5.17 -8.92 11.53
C VAL A 95 -5.22 -10.06 12.55
N ARG A 96 -5.98 -11.10 12.20
CA ARG A 96 -6.04 -12.37 12.94
C ARG A 96 -5.07 -13.35 12.29
N LYS A 97 -3.99 -13.70 12.98
CA LYS A 97 -2.98 -14.65 12.52
C LYS A 97 -3.19 -15.99 13.22
N LEU A 98 -3.26 -17.06 12.46
CA LEU A 98 -3.20 -18.42 12.95
C LEU A 98 -1.81 -19.00 12.61
N PRO A 99 -0.90 -19.13 13.58
CA PRO A 99 0.42 -19.72 13.33
C PRO A 99 0.27 -21.20 12.99
N ALA A 100 1.09 -21.69 12.06
CA ALA A 100 1.10 -23.11 11.71
C ALA A 100 1.77 -23.96 12.78
N ASP A 101 1.20 -25.13 13.04
CA ASP A 101 1.84 -26.24 13.74
C ASP A 101 2.48 -27.21 12.72
N ALA A 102 3.54 -27.91 13.13
CA ALA A 102 4.32 -28.79 12.26
C ALA A 102 3.55 -30.03 11.75
N ALA A 103 2.44 -30.38 12.40
CA ALA A 103 1.68 -31.61 12.13
C ALA A 103 0.36 -31.38 11.36
N GLU A 104 -0.05 -30.13 11.13
CA GLU A 104 -1.37 -29.81 10.60
C GLU A 104 -1.32 -29.29 9.16
N ASN A 105 -2.48 -29.25 8.50
CA ASN A 105 -2.62 -28.58 7.20
C ASN A 105 -3.77 -27.58 7.28
N LEU A 106 -3.46 -26.38 7.78
CA LEU A 106 -4.42 -25.30 7.98
C LEU A 106 -5.23 -24.96 6.72
N ARG A 107 -4.63 -25.07 5.53
CA ARG A 107 -5.35 -24.83 4.27
C ARG A 107 -6.50 -25.82 4.07
N ILE A 108 -6.27 -27.11 4.35
CA ILE A 108 -7.30 -28.15 4.20
C ILE A 108 -8.36 -27.97 5.27
N GLU A 109 -7.96 -27.75 6.52
CA GLU A 109 -8.89 -27.59 7.66
C GLU A 109 -9.80 -26.38 7.49
N LEU A 110 -9.25 -25.22 7.13
CA LEU A 110 -10.04 -24.00 6.93
C LEU A 110 -11.00 -24.13 5.75
N LYS A 111 -10.61 -24.83 4.68
CA LYS A 111 -11.52 -25.14 3.56
C LYS A 111 -12.67 -26.06 3.96
N HIS A 112 -12.43 -27.00 4.86
CA HIS A 112 -13.50 -27.84 5.43
C HIS A 112 -14.46 -27.05 6.32
N LEU A 113 -14.02 -25.91 6.86
CA LEU A 113 -14.83 -24.98 7.64
C LEU A 113 -15.46 -23.87 6.77
N ASP A 114 -15.53 -24.09 5.44
CA ASP A 114 -16.10 -23.17 4.45
C ASP A 114 -15.41 -21.80 4.37
N PHE A 115 -14.16 -21.67 4.86
CA PHE A 115 -13.39 -20.45 4.59
C PHE A 115 -12.93 -20.41 3.13
N VAL A 116 -13.03 -19.22 2.55
CA VAL A 116 -12.59 -18.95 1.18
C VAL A 116 -11.09 -18.64 1.18
N GLU A 117 -10.29 -19.43 0.47
CA GLU A 117 -8.88 -19.10 0.24
C GLU A 117 -8.77 -17.95 -0.78
N ILE A 118 -8.15 -16.84 -0.38
CA ILE A 118 -7.88 -15.69 -1.22
C ILE A 118 -6.36 -15.64 -1.48
N SER A 119 -5.97 -15.27 -2.71
CA SER A 119 -4.56 -15.04 -3.02
C SER A 119 -4.04 -13.82 -2.27
N TYR A 120 -2.75 -13.81 -1.93
CA TYR A 120 -2.16 -12.70 -1.19
C TYR A 120 -2.29 -11.36 -1.96
N GLU A 121 -2.11 -11.40 -3.27
CA GLU A 121 -2.20 -10.26 -4.18
C GLU A 121 -3.62 -9.68 -4.21
N THR A 122 -4.62 -10.57 -4.29
CA THR A 122 -6.04 -10.20 -4.30
C THR A 122 -6.42 -9.52 -2.99
N TRP A 123 -5.98 -10.07 -1.86
CA TRP A 123 -6.22 -9.49 -0.54
C TRP A 123 -5.62 -8.09 -0.39
N LEU A 124 -4.37 -7.90 -0.81
CA LEU A 124 -3.71 -6.59 -0.78
C LEU A 124 -4.30 -5.57 -1.75
N LYS A 125 -5.15 -6.01 -2.70
CA LYS A 125 -5.51 -5.23 -3.90
C LYS A 125 -4.23 -4.76 -4.62
N ALA A 126 -3.20 -5.62 -4.63
CA ALA A 126 -1.92 -5.32 -5.24
C ALA A 126 -2.09 -5.24 -6.77
N PRO A 127 -1.32 -4.36 -7.45
CA PRO A 127 -1.29 -4.38 -8.89
C PRO A 127 -0.74 -5.72 -9.42
N PRO A 128 -0.99 -6.07 -10.69
CA PRO A 128 -0.41 -7.27 -11.28
C PRO A 128 1.12 -7.18 -11.30
N TYR A 129 1.76 -8.35 -11.33
CA TYR A 129 3.18 -8.46 -11.56
C TYR A 129 3.53 -7.96 -12.96
N GLU A 130 4.54 -7.10 -13.04
CA GLU A 130 5.08 -6.56 -14.28
C GLU A 130 6.53 -6.12 -14.06
N THR A 131 7.31 -6.07 -15.12
CA THR A 131 8.66 -5.50 -15.09
C THR A 131 8.62 -3.97 -15.05
N PRO A 132 9.69 -3.28 -14.60
CA PRO A 132 9.76 -1.82 -14.67
C PRO A 132 9.50 -1.28 -16.08
N ALA A 133 10.03 -1.97 -17.10
CA ALA A 133 9.91 -1.57 -18.49
C ALA A 133 8.47 -1.68 -19.01
N GLU A 134 7.76 -2.76 -18.67
CA GLU A 134 6.34 -2.93 -19.03
C GLU A 134 5.47 -1.87 -18.34
N HIS A 135 5.73 -1.60 -17.06
CA HIS A 135 5.00 -0.56 -16.33
C HIS A 135 5.16 0.81 -17.00
N ILE A 136 6.40 1.19 -17.30
CA ILE A 136 6.70 2.48 -17.95
C ILE A 136 6.11 2.54 -19.35
N ALA A 137 6.29 1.49 -20.17
CA ALA A 137 5.76 1.44 -21.54
C ALA A 137 4.24 1.67 -21.58
N ARG A 138 3.50 1.11 -20.61
CA ARG A 138 2.05 1.33 -20.51
C ARG A 138 1.70 2.80 -20.23
N LEU A 139 2.41 3.47 -19.32
CA LEU A 139 2.15 4.90 -19.05
C LEU A 139 2.65 5.81 -20.17
N ASP A 140 3.73 5.41 -20.82
CA ASP A 140 4.30 6.11 -21.98
C ASP A 140 3.31 6.13 -23.15
N GLN A 141 2.66 5.00 -23.43
CA GLN A 141 1.60 4.94 -24.45
C GLN A 141 0.45 5.91 -24.13
N LEU A 142 -0.02 5.91 -22.88
CA LEU A 142 -1.09 6.81 -22.44
C LEU A 142 -0.69 8.29 -22.53
N LEU A 143 0.59 8.59 -22.28
CA LEU A 143 1.14 9.94 -22.37
C LEU A 143 1.30 10.39 -23.83
N GLU A 144 1.66 9.48 -24.74
CA GLU A 144 1.75 9.76 -26.18
C GLU A 144 0.38 10.03 -26.80
N ASP A 145 -0.66 9.34 -26.33
CA ASP A 145 -2.05 9.55 -26.74
C ASP A 145 -2.70 10.80 -26.11
N ALA A 146 -2.04 11.42 -25.13
CA ALA A 146 -2.53 12.61 -24.46
C ALA A 146 -2.45 13.85 -25.36
N PRO A 147 -3.39 14.80 -25.24
CA PRO A 147 -3.33 16.06 -25.98
C PRO A 147 -2.09 16.88 -25.58
N GLU A 148 -1.66 17.76 -26.48
CA GLU A 148 -0.62 18.73 -26.17
C GLU A 148 -1.01 19.58 -24.96
N SER A 149 -0.03 19.80 -24.09
CA SER A 149 -0.15 20.62 -22.90
C SER A 149 0.25 22.06 -23.19
N GLY A 150 -0.48 23.00 -22.60
CA GLY A 150 0.04 24.35 -22.37
C GLY A 150 0.96 24.41 -21.16
N GLU A 151 1.26 25.61 -20.69
CA GLU A 151 1.95 25.79 -19.41
C GLU A 151 1.15 25.17 -18.25
N ILE A 152 1.84 24.51 -17.32
CA ILE A 152 1.24 23.92 -16.13
C ILE A 152 1.71 24.70 -14.90
N PRO A 153 0.88 25.59 -14.31
CA PRO A 153 1.28 26.40 -13.18
C PRO A 153 1.63 25.56 -11.94
N GLY A 154 2.75 25.89 -11.30
CA GLY A 154 3.20 25.23 -10.07
C GLY A 154 3.63 23.78 -10.25
N LEU A 155 4.00 23.38 -11.48
CA LEU A 155 4.56 22.07 -11.78
C LEU A 155 5.88 21.87 -11.03
N ARG A 156 6.02 20.75 -10.33
CA ARG A 156 7.29 20.28 -9.76
C ARG A 156 7.58 18.87 -10.23
N LEU A 157 8.82 18.62 -10.61
CA LEU A 157 9.27 17.33 -11.13
C LEU A 157 9.93 16.51 -10.02
N LEU A 158 9.73 15.20 -10.05
CA LEU A 158 10.48 14.24 -9.26
C LEU A 158 11.67 13.77 -10.09
N ASP A 159 12.85 14.30 -9.78
CA ASP A 159 14.06 14.09 -10.59
C ASP A 159 14.68 12.69 -10.32
N PRO A 160 14.75 11.81 -11.33
CA PRO A 160 15.36 10.48 -11.23
C PRO A 160 16.89 10.51 -11.24
N SER A 161 17.53 11.66 -11.47
CA SER A 161 18.99 11.81 -11.36
C SER A 161 19.46 12.13 -9.94
N LYS A 162 18.54 12.54 -9.05
CA LYS A 162 18.84 12.82 -7.64
C LYS A 162 18.87 11.54 -6.82
N SER A 163 19.58 11.58 -5.69
CA SER A 163 19.74 10.41 -4.83
C SER A 163 18.41 9.81 -4.38
N VAL A 164 18.24 8.50 -4.63
CA VAL A 164 17.09 7.71 -4.17
C VAL A 164 17.01 7.54 -2.64
N ARG A 165 18.05 7.94 -1.90
CA ARG A 165 18.10 7.86 -0.43
C ARG A 165 17.53 9.10 0.27
N TYR A 166 17.21 10.17 -0.48
CA TYR A 166 16.64 11.39 0.08
C TYR A 166 15.46 11.90 -0.76
N TYR A 167 14.31 11.25 -0.62
CA TYR A 167 13.11 11.52 -1.39
C TYR A 167 12.71 13.01 -1.47
N ARG A 168 12.75 13.73 -0.34
CA ARG A 168 12.38 15.16 -0.31
C ARG A 168 13.28 16.02 -1.20
N GLY A 169 14.56 15.70 -1.31
CA GLY A 169 15.53 16.44 -2.12
C GLY A 169 15.47 16.14 -3.62
N ARG A 170 14.58 15.24 -4.05
CA ARG A 170 14.39 14.91 -5.46
C ARG A 170 13.40 15.84 -6.17
N TRP A 171 12.61 16.60 -5.43
CA TRP A 171 11.64 17.55 -5.99
C TRP A 171 12.33 18.81 -6.50
N VAL A 172 12.14 19.13 -7.77
CA VAL A 172 12.76 20.29 -8.44
C VAL A 172 11.71 21.09 -9.23
N ASP A 173 11.97 22.39 -9.41
CA ASP A 173 11.20 23.22 -10.33
C ASP A 173 11.74 23.04 -11.75
N PRO A 174 10.85 22.94 -12.77
CA PRO A 174 11.27 22.79 -14.17
C PRO A 174 12.00 24.05 -14.67
N LYS A 175 13.16 23.86 -15.28
CA LYS A 175 14.03 24.88 -15.88
C LYS A 175 14.51 24.49 -17.26
N LEU A 176 15.24 23.40 -17.38
CA LEU A 176 15.87 22.92 -18.64
C LEU A 176 15.69 21.42 -18.84
N GLU A 177 14.95 20.77 -17.94
CA GLU A 177 14.72 19.33 -17.93
C GLU A 177 14.02 18.90 -19.22
N THR A 178 14.50 17.78 -19.77
CA THR A 178 13.94 17.13 -20.96
C THR A 178 13.82 15.64 -20.68
N GLY A 179 12.69 15.06 -21.07
CA GLY A 179 12.34 13.66 -20.80
C GLY A 179 11.01 13.54 -20.08
N ARG A 180 10.70 12.33 -19.59
CA ARG A 180 9.44 12.02 -18.91
C ARG A 180 9.65 11.93 -17.40
N PHE A 181 8.75 12.53 -16.63
CA PHE A 181 8.90 12.68 -15.18
C PHE A 181 7.59 12.44 -14.46
N VAL A 182 7.66 11.82 -13.28
CA VAL A 182 6.59 11.94 -12.28
C VAL A 182 6.61 13.37 -11.76
N ALA A 183 5.45 13.98 -11.60
CA ALA A 183 5.33 15.37 -11.20
C ALA A 183 4.14 15.63 -10.28
N ARG A 184 4.12 16.83 -9.72
CA ARG A 184 2.98 17.40 -9.01
C ARG A 184 2.59 18.70 -9.64
N ARG A 185 1.29 18.93 -9.82
CA ARG A 185 0.72 20.20 -10.27
C ARG A 185 -0.30 20.73 -9.28
N ARG A 186 -0.39 22.06 -9.19
CA ARG A 186 -1.37 22.70 -8.32
C ARG A 186 -2.79 22.51 -8.86
N ARG A 187 -3.75 22.45 -7.94
CA ARG A 187 -5.20 22.55 -8.22
C ARG A 187 -5.79 23.73 -7.46
N ALA A 188 -6.89 24.29 -7.96
CA ALA A 188 -7.51 25.49 -7.37
C ALA A 188 -7.95 25.29 -5.90
N TYR A 189 -8.40 24.08 -5.56
CA TYR A 189 -8.83 23.70 -4.21
C TYR A 189 -8.40 22.27 -3.92
N GLY A 190 -7.84 21.99 -2.74
CA GLY A 190 -7.40 20.66 -2.31
C GLY A 190 -5.90 20.40 -2.50
N ALA A 191 -5.47 19.16 -2.25
CA ALA A 191 -4.05 18.76 -2.35
C ALA A 191 -3.57 18.70 -3.82
N ASP A 192 -2.30 19.03 -4.06
CA ASP A 192 -1.69 18.94 -5.39
C ASP A 192 -1.96 17.59 -6.07
N LEU A 193 -2.23 17.65 -7.37
CA LEU A 193 -2.45 16.45 -8.18
C LEU A 193 -1.12 15.87 -8.61
N TRP A 194 -1.06 14.55 -8.62
CA TRP A 194 0.04 13.81 -9.21
C TRP A 194 -0.18 13.70 -10.71
N CYS A 195 0.89 13.77 -11.48
CA CYS A 195 0.83 13.58 -12.91
C CYS A 195 2.11 12.93 -13.44
N TYR A 196 2.04 12.40 -14.65
CA TYR A 196 3.18 11.99 -15.45
C TYR A 196 3.29 12.93 -16.65
N VAL A 197 4.45 13.54 -16.87
CA VAL A 197 4.63 14.66 -17.80
C VAL A 197 5.84 14.45 -18.69
N GLU A 198 5.66 14.74 -19.99
CA GLU A 198 6.74 14.87 -20.96
C GLU A 198 7.22 16.31 -20.98
N MET A 199 8.52 16.52 -20.77
CA MET A 199 9.16 17.83 -20.73
C MET A 199 10.12 17.96 -21.91
N ARG A 200 10.17 19.15 -22.51
CA ARG A 200 11.18 19.55 -23.50
C ARG A 200 11.73 20.93 -23.16
N ASN A 201 13.02 21.01 -22.88
CA ASN A 201 13.73 22.24 -22.51
C ASN A 201 12.99 23.05 -21.42
N GLY A 202 12.53 22.37 -20.36
CA GLY A 202 11.81 22.98 -19.25
C GLY A 202 10.34 23.30 -19.49
N ARG A 203 9.78 22.98 -20.67
CA ARG A 203 8.36 23.17 -20.98
C ARG A 203 7.63 21.82 -21.04
N PRO A 204 6.43 21.70 -20.43
CA PRO A 204 5.61 20.50 -20.58
C PRO A 204 5.05 20.42 -22.00
N GLU A 205 5.16 19.25 -22.64
CA GLU A 205 4.59 18.97 -23.96
C GLU A 205 3.28 18.19 -23.85
N ARG A 206 3.20 17.22 -22.94
CA ARG A 206 2.03 16.38 -22.67
C ARG A 206 2.02 15.98 -21.21
N PHE A 207 0.85 15.72 -20.64
CA PHE A 207 0.74 15.13 -19.31
C PHE A 207 -0.52 14.27 -19.17
N ILE A 208 -0.48 13.34 -18.24
CA ILE A 208 -1.65 12.59 -17.74
C ILE A 208 -1.72 12.73 -16.23
N ASP A 209 -2.93 12.89 -15.70
CA ASP A 209 -3.15 12.94 -14.25
C ASP A 209 -3.17 11.54 -13.64
N LEU A 210 -2.72 11.47 -12.39
CA LEU A 210 -2.76 10.29 -11.54
C LEU A 210 -3.70 10.57 -10.34
N PRO A 211 -4.61 9.63 -10.00
CA PRO A 211 -4.74 8.29 -10.56
C PRO A 211 -5.35 8.30 -11.96
N LEU A 212 -5.04 7.27 -12.75
CA LEU A 212 -5.64 7.10 -14.07
C LEU A 212 -7.16 6.92 -13.95
N ALA A 213 -7.90 7.41 -14.94
CA ALA A 213 -9.37 7.31 -14.96
C ALA A 213 -9.83 5.85 -14.80
N GLY A 214 -10.78 5.61 -13.89
CA GLY A 214 -11.28 4.27 -13.57
C GLY A 214 -10.41 3.48 -12.59
N ASN A 215 -9.21 3.98 -12.24
CA ASN A 215 -8.40 3.37 -11.18
C ASN A 215 -8.86 3.85 -9.80
N ARG A 216 -8.96 2.91 -8.86
CA ARG A 216 -9.36 3.17 -7.47
C ARG A 216 -8.17 3.42 -6.55
N THR A 217 -6.93 3.37 -7.06
CA THR A 217 -5.73 3.68 -6.28
C THR A 217 -5.55 5.17 -6.08
N ARG A 218 -4.82 5.55 -5.02
CA ARG A 218 -4.48 6.96 -4.79
C ARG A 218 -3.46 7.41 -5.83
N GLY A 219 -3.57 8.64 -6.31
CA GLY A 219 -2.61 9.19 -7.29
C GLY A 219 -1.15 9.16 -6.82
N CYS A 220 -0.91 9.28 -5.50
CA CYS A 220 0.43 9.11 -4.94
C CYS A 220 0.95 7.68 -5.05
N ASP A 221 0.10 6.67 -4.90
CA ASP A 221 0.52 5.26 -4.95
C ASP A 221 0.95 4.90 -6.38
N GLU A 222 0.21 5.36 -7.39
CA GLU A 222 0.61 5.20 -8.81
C GLU A 222 1.90 5.96 -9.12
N ALA A 223 1.99 7.21 -8.67
CA ALA A 223 3.16 8.04 -8.90
C ALA A 223 4.43 7.47 -8.24
N TRP A 224 4.33 6.96 -7.02
CA TRP A 224 5.45 6.32 -6.33
C TRP A 224 5.90 5.04 -7.03
N ARG A 225 4.95 4.20 -7.44
CA ARG A 225 5.26 2.98 -8.20
C ARG A 225 5.90 3.30 -9.56
N LEU A 226 5.38 4.29 -10.28
CA LEU A 226 5.98 4.75 -11.53
C LEU A 226 7.40 5.27 -11.31
N GLN A 227 7.63 6.05 -10.25
CA GLN A 227 8.99 6.52 -9.94
C GLN A 227 9.93 5.35 -9.61
N MET A 228 9.47 4.33 -8.88
CA MET A 228 10.27 3.13 -8.60
C MET A 228 10.66 2.41 -9.89
N ALA A 229 9.71 2.28 -10.84
CA ALA A 229 9.99 1.70 -12.15
C ALA A 229 11.07 2.50 -12.89
N ILE A 230 10.94 3.83 -12.94
CA ILE A 230 11.89 4.72 -13.63
C ILE A 230 13.28 4.60 -13.02
N ASP A 231 13.36 4.60 -11.69
CA ASP A 231 14.62 4.47 -10.95
C ASP A 231 15.28 3.10 -11.25
N ALA A 232 14.50 2.02 -11.24
CA ALA A 232 14.97 0.68 -11.56
C ALA A 232 15.44 0.54 -13.02
N GLN A 233 14.69 1.06 -13.99
CA GLN A 233 15.06 1.00 -15.42
C GLN A 233 16.35 1.78 -15.71
N ARG A 234 16.62 2.85 -14.95
CA ARG A 234 17.86 3.64 -15.06
C ARG A 234 19.07 2.97 -14.37
N GLY A 235 18.87 1.84 -13.71
CA GLY A 235 19.93 1.14 -12.97
C GLY A 235 20.23 1.71 -11.58
N ASP A 236 19.45 2.69 -11.10
CA ASP A 236 19.52 3.19 -9.72
C ASP A 236 18.21 2.96 -8.98
N ALA A 237 17.81 1.70 -8.87
CA ALA A 237 16.63 1.28 -8.12
C ALA A 237 16.59 1.90 -6.72
N GLN A 238 15.39 2.26 -6.26
CA GLN A 238 15.21 2.77 -4.90
C GLN A 238 15.66 1.74 -3.87
N ARG A 239 16.21 2.22 -2.76
CA ARG A 239 16.90 1.36 -1.80
C ARG A 239 16.06 1.10 -0.55
N PHE A 240 16.27 -0.08 0.02
CA PHE A 240 15.91 -0.37 1.41
C PHE A 240 17.15 -0.89 2.15
N ARG A 241 17.18 -0.77 3.48
CA ARG A 241 18.26 -1.30 4.31
C ARG A 241 17.71 -2.37 5.24
N LEU A 242 18.36 -3.53 5.24
CA LEU A 242 18.13 -4.59 6.22
C LEU A 242 19.09 -4.42 7.41
N ARG A 243 18.58 -4.56 8.64
CA ARG A 243 19.39 -4.55 9.86
C ARG A 243 18.97 -5.67 10.81
N GLU A 244 19.92 -6.10 11.63
CA GLU A 244 19.65 -6.94 12.78
C GLU A 244 18.93 -6.13 13.88
N GLY A 245 17.86 -6.70 14.42
CA GLY A 245 17.12 -6.18 15.57
C GLY A 245 17.36 -6.99 16.84
N VAL A 246 16.83 -6.51 17.96
CA VAL A 246 16.87 -7.23 19.25
C VAL A 246 16.04 -8.51 19.16
N GLY A 247 16.52 -9.59 19.79
CA GLY A 247 15.78 -10.86 19.88
C GLY A 247 15.72 -11.65 18.58
N GLY A 248 16.65 -11.40 17.64
CA GLY A 248 16.68 -12.09 16.34
C GLY A 248 15.73 -11.51 15.29
N ASN A 249 14.97 -10.47 15.64
CA ASN A 249 14.13 -9.74 14.68
C ASN A 249 14.98 -9.07 13.59
N ARG A 250 14.32 -8.68 12.51
CA ARG A 250 14.92 -7.92 11.40
C ARG A 250 14.22 -6.58 11.26
N LEU A 251 15.00 -5.56 10.92
CA LEU A 251 14.51 -4.22 10.66
C LEU A 251 14.69 -3.91 9.17
N LEU A 252 13.62 -3.53 8.49
CA LEU A 252 13.66 -3.04 7.11
C LEU A 252 13.38 -1.55 7.12
N ASP A 253 14.35 -0.76 6.67
CA ASP A 253 14.25 0.69 6.54
C ASP A 253 14.08 1.09 5.07
N PHE A 254 13.08 1.92 4.78
CA PHE A 254 12.80 2.45 3.44
C PHE A 254 13.12 3.95 3.39
N PHE A 255 13.80 4.39 2.33
CA PHE A 255 14.22 5.79 2.14
C PHE A 255 13.31 6.61 1.22
N SER A 256 12.38 5.91 0.56
CA SER A 256 11.38 6.47 -0.33
C SER A 256 9.99 6.01 0.11
N PRO A 257 8.95 6.79 -0.19
CA PRO A 257 7.59 6.39 0.11
C PRO A 257 7.22 5.16 -0.70
N VAL A 258 6.44 4.26 -0.10
CA VAL A 258 5.93 3.06 -0.73
C VAL A 258 4.41 3.14 -0.91
N PRO A 259 3.84 2.53 -1.97
CA PRO A 259 2.40 2.47 -2.15
C PRO A 259 1.66 1.89 -0.94
N MET A 260 0.42 2.33 -0.73
CA MET A 260 -0.40 1.88 0.40
C MET A 260 -0.56 0.36 0.47
N TRP A 261 -0.73 -0.32 -0.66
CA TRP A 261 -0.88 -1.78 -0.70
C TRP A 261 0.36 -2.51 -0.17
N ALA A 262 1.56 -1.96 -0.37
CA ALA A 262 2.79 -2.49 0.22
C ALA A 262 2.87 -2.19 1.73
N GLN A 263 2.47 -0.99 2.16
CA GLN A 263 2.41 -0.67 3.59
C GLN A 263 1.41 -1.56 4.33
N ARG A 264 0.24 -1.84 3.74
CA ARG A 264 -0.77 -2.74 4.30
C ARG A 264 -0.22 -4.14 4.52
N ARG A 265 0.55 -4.66 3.56
CA ARG A 265 1.28 -5.92 3.68
C ARG A 265 2.19 -5.92 4.90
N TRP A 266 3.01 -4.89 5.06
CA TRP A 266 3.95 -4.81 6.18
C TRP A 266 3.28 -4.54 7.52
N ASN A 267 2.22 -3.74 7.56
CA ASN A 267 1.41 -3.53 8.78
C ASN A 267 0.74 -4.82 9.28
N ALA A 268 0.51 -5.79 8.40
CA ALA A 268 -0.14 -7.04 8.79
C ALA A 268 0.75 -7.99 9.59
N ILE A 269 2.07 -7.88 9.43
CA ILE A 269 3.04 -8.85 10.00
C ILE A 269 4.19 -8.20 10.74
N GLY A 270 4.39 -6.91 10.52
CA GLY A 270 5.48 -6.13 11.06
C GLY A 270 4.95 -5.03 11.96
N GLU A 271 5.83 -4.59 12.84
CA GLU A 271 5.58 -3.46 13.71
C GLU A 271 6.21 -2.21 13.11
N PRO A 272 5.44 -1.14 12.86
CA PRO A 272 5.99 0.14 12.44
C PRO A 272 6.96 0.68 13.50
N MET A 273 8.16 1.07 13.07
CA MET A 273 9.20 1.60 13.93
C MET A 273 9.48 3.06 13.60
N LEU A 274 9.71 3.88 14.63
CA LEU A 274 10.32 5.20 14.46
C LEU A 274 11.84 5.04 14.38
N ASN A 275 12.42 5.46 13.27
CA ASN A 275 13.86 5.36 13.06
C ASN A 275 14.43 6.60 12.36
N PRO A 276 15.32 7.37 13.04
CA PRO A 276 15.99 8.51 12.42
C PRO A 276 16.80 8.08 11.20
N GLY A 277 16.60 8.79 10.07
CA GLY A 277 17.34 8.54 8.83
C GLY A 277 16.68 7.56 7.86
N SER A 278 15.50 7.04 8.18
CA SER A 278 14.60 6.36 7.24
C SER A 278 13.26 7.08 7.16
N LEU A 279 12.56 6.93 6.04
CA LEU A 279 11.21 7.48 5.89
C LEU A 279 10.17 6.58 6.56
N ILE A 280 10.33 5.26 6.41
CA ILE A 280 9.46 4.23 6.97
C ILE A 280 10.36 3.10 7.46
N SER A 281 10.05 2.50 8.61
CA SER A 281 10.78 1.36 9.14
C SER A 281 9.82 0.34 9.74
N TYR A 282 10.14 -0.93 9.55
CA TYR A 282 9.35 -2.05 10.07
C TYR A 282 10.24 -3.06 10.77
N ARG A 283 9.76 -3.58 11.90
CA ARG A 283 10.32 -4.74 12.58
C ARG A 283 9.54 -5.99 12.20
N PHE A 284 10.24 -7.02 11.74
CA PHE A 284 9.67 -8.33 11.41
C PHE A 284 10.34 -9.44 12.21
N ALA A 285 9.58 -10.52 12.39
CA ALA A 285 10.14 -11.80 12.80
C ALA A 285 11.08 -12.33 11.69
N ARG A 286 12.08 -13.12 12.09
CA ARG A 286 13.17 -13.55 11.20
C ARG A 286 12.68 -14.44 10.06
N ASP A 287 11.73 -15.31 10.36
CA ASP A 287 11.08 -16.26 9.44
C ASP A 287 10.20 -15.57 8.39
N GLU A 288 9.57 -14.45 8.73
CA GLU A 288 8.77 -13.65 7.78
C GLU A 288 9.63 -12.77 6.87
N THR A 289 10.89 -12.50 7.24
CA THR A 289 11.72 -11.48 6.57
C THR A 289 12.05 -11.82 5.11
N ALA A 290 12.31 -13.10 4.82
CA ALA A 290 12.72 -13.51 3.47
C ALA A 290 11.60 -13.26 2.44
N GLU A 291 10.34 -13.52 2.82
CA GLU A 291 9.18 -13.27 1.96
C GLU A 291 9.02 -11.76 1.66
N GLU A 292 9.26 -10.90 2.65
CA GLU A 292 9.15 -9.44 2.49
C GLU A 292 10.26 -8.83 1.63
N ILE A 293 11.47 -9.39 1.70
CA ILE A 293 12.57 -8.99 0.83
C ILE A 293 12.24 -9.34 -0.63
N HIS A 294 11.77 -10.56 -0.89
CA HIS A 294 11.35 -10.97 -2.24
C HIS A 294 10.23 -10.06 -2.76
N PHE A 295 9.21 -9.81 -1.94
CA PHE A 295 8.13 -8.89 -2.29
C PHE A 295 8.64 -7.48 -2.64
N ALA A 296 9.56 -6.92 -1.84
CA ALA A 296 10.15 -5.60 -2.10
C ALA A 296 10.95 -5.56 -3.41
N HIS A 297 11.63 -6.65 -3.76
CA HIS A 297 12.33 -6.78 -5.04
C HIS A 297 11.38 -6.95 -6.22
N ASP A 298 10.41 -7.86 -6.11
CA ASP A 298 9.61 -8.33 -7.24
C ASP A 298 8.47 -7.36 -7.57
N MET A 299 7.80 -6.82 -6.54
CA MET A 299 6.60 -5.98 -6.72
C MET A 299 6.89 -4.48 -6.74
N LEU A 300 7.99 -4.05 -6.12
CA LEU A 300 8.38 -2.65 -5.98
C LEU A 300 9.72 -2.33 -6.65
N TRP A 301 10.43 -3.33 -7.18
CA TRP A 301 11.73 -3.18 -7.83
C TRP A 301 12.77 -2.47 -6.95
N LEU A 302 12.67 -2.65 -5.64
CA LEU A 302 13.62 -2.07 -4.70
C LEU A 302 14.91 -2.90 -4.67
N SER A 303 15.96 -2.31 -4.10
CA SER A 303 17.25 -3.00 -3.92
C SER A 303 17.80 -2.82 -2.51
N GLU A 304 18.33 -3.88 -1.94
CA GLU A 304 18.97 -3.83 -0.63
C GLU A 304 20.28 -3.01 -0.69
N ILE A 305 20.51 -2.18 0.33
CA ILE A 305 21.83 -1.60 0.59
C ILE A 305 22.69 -2.69 1.21
N VAL A 306 23.56 -3.30 0.40
CA VAL A 306 24.65 -4.13 0.93
C VAL A 306 25.71 -3.18 1.51
N GLU A 307 25.63 -2.92 2.82
CA GLU A 307 26.73 -2.25 3.52
C GLU A 307 27.93 -3.21 3.46
N ARG A 308 28.88 -2.95 2.56
CA ARG A 308 30.18 -3.63 2.59
C ARG A 308 30.74 -3.39 3.98
N GLY A 309 30.85 -4.45 4.78
CA GLY A 309 31.39 -4.38 6.12
C GLY A 309 32.68 -3.56 6.10
N ASN A 310 32.79 -2.62 7.05
CA ASN A 310 34.04 -1.94 7.32
C ASN A 310 35.07 -3.01 7.73
N GLY A 311 35.76 -3.55 6.74
CA GLY A 311 37.00 -4.27 6.93
C GLY A 311 38.09 -3.27 7.23
N GLN A 312 38.24 -2.92 8.51
CA GLN A 312 39.50 -2.49 9.12
C GLN A 312 39.60 -3.10 10.50
#